data_AF-A0A4Y8YAL5-F1
#
_entry.id   AF-A0A4Y8YAL5-F1
#
_cell.length_a   1.000
_cell.length_b   1.000
_cell.length_c   1.000
_cell.angle_alpha   90.00
_cell.angle_beta   90.00
_cell.angle_gamma   90.00
#
_symmetry.space_group_name_H-M   'P 1'
#
loop_
_entity.id
_entity.type
_entity.pdbx_description
1 polymer ?
#
loop_
_entity_poly.entity_id
_entity_poly.type
_entity_poly.pdbx_seq_one_letter_code
_entity_poly.pdbx_strand_id
1 'polypeptide(L)' 'MGPEITYAECRQCGTLIAGLDGRYSCGVCGWVNHHSEGHRLLPRAEDDTGRAAGEPDNNANRLG' A
#
# COMPACT_ATOMS: atom_id res chain seq x y z
N MET A 1 -13.14 2.58 -11.58
CA MET A 1 -11.84 2.30 -12.20
C MET A 1 -10.95 1.62 -11.17
N GLY A 2 -10.18 0.59 -11.56
CA GLY A 2 -9.31 -0.16 -10.64
C GLY A 2 -8.00 0.56 -10.30
N PRO A 3 -7.14 -0.01 -9.44
CA PRO A 3 -5.79 0.50 -9.20
C PRO A 3 -4.92 0.45 -10.47
N GLU A 4 -4.01 1.42 -10.59
CA GLU A 4 -3.08 1.54 -11.71
C GLU A 4 -1.64 1.27 -11.27
N ILE A 5 -0.88 0.54 -12.11
CA ILE A 5 0.57 0.40 -11.96
C ILE A 5 1.24 1.62 -12.58
N THR A 6 2.04 2.31 -11.79
CA THR A 6 2.78 3.52 -12.18
C THR A 6 4.28 3.31 -11.96
N TYR A 7 5.14 4.10 -12.61
CA TYR A 7 6.59 3.95 -12.54
C TYR A 7 7.27 5.28 -12.20
N ALA A 8 8.34 5.24 -11.39
CA ALA A 8 9.15 6.41 -11.04
C ALA A 8 10.56 6.00 -10.59
N GLU A 9 11.51 6.94 -10.62
CA GLU A 9 12.84 6.75 -10.03
C GLU A 9 12.81 6.90 -8.50
N CYS A 10 13.58 6.05 -7.81
CA CYS A 10 13.82 6.16 -6.39
C CYS A 10 14.52 7.49 -6.07
N ARG A 11 13.93 8.30 -5.19
CA ARG A 11 14.53 9.58 -4.80
C ARG A 11 15.81 9.44 -3.96
N GLN A 12 16.12 8.24 -3.49
CA GLN A 12 17.31 7.96 -2.69
C GLN A 12 18.43 7.28 -3.49
N CYS A 13 18.12 6.24 -4.28
CA CYS A 13 19.15 5.46 -5.01
C CYS A 13 19.00 5.46 -6.53
N GLY A 14 18.04 6.19 -7.10
CA GLY A 14 17.82 6.31 -8.54
C GLY A 14 17.23 5.07 -9.24
N THR A 15 17.03 3.95 -8.54
CA THR A 15 16.44 2.74 -9.12
C THR A 15 15.04 3.01 -9.66
N LEU A 16 14.72 2.55 -10.88
CA LEU A 16 13.36 2.56 -11.43
C LEU A 16 12.46 1.59 -10.65
N ILE A 17 11.34 2.09 -10.13
CA ILE A 17 10.42 1.36 -9.26
C ILE A 17 9.00 1.40 -9.84
N ALA A 18 8.30 0.27 -9.77
CA ALA A 18 6.86 0.20 -9.98
C ALA A 18 6.11 0.45 -8.66
N GLY A 19 4.98 1.16 -8.72
CA GLY A 19 4.13 1.49 -7.60
C GLY A 19 2.65 1.45 -7.95
N LEU A 20 1.78 1.46 -6.93
CA LEU A 20 0.33 1.47 -7.10
C LEU A 20 -0.21 2.88 -6.89
N ASP A 21 -0.88 3.43 -7.90
CA ASP A 21 -1.48 4.77 -7.84
C ASP A 21 -0.51 5.85 -7.30
N GLY A 22 0.74 5.87 -7.76
CA GLY A 22 1.77 6.82 -7.31
C GLY A 22 2.37 6.52 -5.92
N ARG A 23 2.13 5.35 -5.35
CA ARG A 23 2.71 4.89 -4.07
C ARG A 23 3.86 3.95 -4.34
N TYR A 24 5.05 4.33 -3.92
CA TYR A 24 6.30 3.68 -4.27
C TYR A 24 7.00 3.12 -3.04
N SER A 25 7.61 1.95 -3.20
CA SER A 25 8.47 1.33 -2.20
C SER A 25 9.68 0.74 -2.89
N CYS A 26 10.87 1.22 -2.53
CA CYS A 26 12.11 0.76 -3.13
C CYS A 26 12.56 -0.54 -2.48
N GLY A 27 12.49 -1.64 -3.23
CA GLY A 27 13.03 -2.93 -2.78
C GLY A 27 14.56 -2.97 -2.64
N VAL A 28 15.29 -1.96 -3.14
CA VAL A 28 16.76 -1.91 -3.11
C VAL A 28 17.30 -1.20 -1.87
N CYS A 29 16.79 0.01 -1.57
CA CYS A 29 17.30 0.82 -0.45
C CYS A 29 16.29 1.06 0.68
N GLY A 30 15.06 0.55 0.55
CA GLY A 30 14.02 0.67 1.58
C GLY A 30 13.29 2.03 1.62
N TRP A 31 13.64 2.97 0.73
CA TRP A 31 12.92 4.24 0.62
C TRP A 31 11.44 4.03 0.28
N VAL A 32 10.56 4.77 0.94
CA VAL A 32 9.13 4.87 0.65
C VAL A 32 8.74 6.34 0.53
N ASN A 33 7.86 6.68 -0.41
CA ASN A 33 7.33 8.04 -0.48
C ASN A 33 6.30 8.29 0.63
N HIS A 34 6.04 9.56 0.93
CA HIS A 34 5.01 9.91 1.90
C HIS A 34 3.63 9.51 1.36
N HIS A 35 2.76 8.98 2.22
CA HIS A 35 1.47 8.45 1.79
C HIS A 35 0.56 9.50 1.13
N SER A 36 0.75 10.79 1.40
CA SER A 36 -0.04 11.85 0.77
C SER A 36 0.34 12.10 -0.70
N GLU A 37 1.44 11.53 -1.17
CA GLU A 37 1.96 11.76 -2.53
C GLU A 37 1.34 10.82 -3.59
N GLY A 38 0.52 9.84 -3.17
CA GLY A 38 -0.20 8.97 -4.10
C GLY A 38 -1.22 9.75 -4.95
N HIS A 39 -1.42 9.31 -6.19
CA HIS A 39 -2.35 9.93 -7.15
C HIS A 39 -3.81 9.72 -6.75
N ARG A 40 -4.12 8.62 -6.04
CA ARG A 40 -5.44 8.36 -5.48
C ARG A 40 -5.54 8.88 -4.06
N LEU A 41 -6.61 9.63 -3.79
CA LEU A 41 -6.99 10.07 -2.46
C LEU A 41 -7.04 8.88 -1.50
N LEU A 42 -6.55 9.11 -0.29
CA LEU A 42 -6.67 8.10 0.75
C LEU A 42 -8.15 7.94 1.15
N PRO A 43 -8.58 6.70 1.47
CA PRO A 43 -9.86 6.47 2.11
C PRO A 43 -9.96 7.31 3.39
N ARG A 44 -11.14 7.85 3.64
CA ARG A 44 -11.47 8.50 4.90
C ARG A 44 -11.82 7.45 5.96
N ALA A 45 -11.89 7.88 7.21
CA ALA A 45 -12.35 7.01 8.29
C ALA A 45 -13.79 6.52 8.07
N GLU A 46 -14.65 7.32 7.44
CA GLU A 46 -16.02 6.94 7.10
C GLU A 46 -16.11 5.84 6.02
N ASP A 47 -15.06 5.68 5.21
CA ASP A 47 -14.96 4.64 4.19
C ASP A 47 -14.51 3.29 4.77
N ASP A 48 -14.09 3.25 6.04
CA ASP A 48 -13.70 2.01 6.71
C ASP A 48 -14.96 1.20 7.03
N THR A 49 -15.32 0.30 6.12
CA THR A 49 -16.43 -0.63 6.28
C THR A 49 -16.12 -1.78 7.25
N GLY A 50 -14.92 -1.82 7.83
CA GLY A 50 -14.43 -2.89 8.69
C GLY A 50 -14.33 -4.24 7.98
N ARG A 51 -13.60 -5.19 8.58
CA ARG A 51 -13.87 -6.61 8.31
C ARG A 51 -15.26 -6.88 8.89
N ALA A 52 -16.16 -7.51 8.14
CA ALA A 52 -17.48 -7.91 8.64
C ALA A 52 -17.32 -8.49 10.05
N ALA A 53 -17.88 -7.81 11.05
CA ALA A 53 -17.83 -8.21 12.44
C ALA A 53 -18.57 -9.54 12.58
N GLY A 54 -17.88 -10.65 12.35
CA GLY A 54 -18.51 -11.96 12.30
C GLY A 54 -17.82 -13.01 11.43
N GLU A 55 -16.76 -12.70 10.67
CA GLU A 55 -16.01 -13.77 10.01
C GLU A 55 -15.16 -14.51 11.07
N PRO A 56 -15.42 -15.81 11.34
CA PRO A 56 -14.64 -16.54 12.32
C PRO A 56 -13.18 -16.62 11.85
N ASP A 57 -12.26 -16.29 12.74
CA ASP A 57 -10.83 -16.55 12.58
C ASP A 57 -10.61 -18.08 12.52
N ASN A 58 -10.74 -18.68 11.34
CA ASN A 58 -10.52 -20.12 11.10
C ASN A 58 -9.02 -20.48 11.07
N ASN A 59 -8.15 -19.55 11.43
CA ASN A 59 -6.71 -19.77 11.44
C ASN A 59 -6.32 -20.53 12.72
N ALA A 60 -6.17 -21.85 12.58
CA ALA A 60 -5.71 -22.75 13.64
C ALA A 60 -4.24 -22.55 14.07
N ASN A 61 -3.52 -21.56 13.51
CA ASN A 61 -2.14 -21.27 13.88
C ASN A 61 -2.01 -19.95 14.64
N ARG A 62 -2.66 -19.87 15.80
CA ARG A 62 -2.32 -18.93 16.87
C ARG A 62 -2.20 -19.74 18.14
N LEU A 63 -0.99 -20.17 18.48
CA LEU A 63 -0.47 -20.39 19.84
C LEU A 63 0.91 -21.07 19.76
N GLY A 64 1.91 -20.48 20.45
CA GLY A 64 3.06 -21.20 21.02
C GLY A 64 4.30 -21.29 20.16
#